data_AF-A0A1M5NMF2-F1
#
_entry.id   AF-A0A1M5NMF2-F1
#
_cell.length_a   1.000
_cell.length_b   1.000
_cell.length_c   1.000
_cell.angle_alpha   90.00
_cell.angle_beta   90.00
_cell.angle_gamma   90.00
#
_symmetry.space_group_name_H-M   'P 1'
#
loop_
_entity.id
_entity.type
_entity.pdbx_description
1 polymer ?
#
loop_
_entity_poly.entity_id
_entity_poly.type
_entity_poly.pdbx_seq_one_letter_code
_entity_poly.pdbx_strand_id
1 'polypeptide(L)'
;MALNAEVEASRAGDSGKGFAVVAEEVRRLANKSAEAAKKTDILIENSITAVNKGTKVVDNAAQSLGKIVNTTNRTILLVDEMAKSSEEQASAVTEITHGIKEISKIVQKNLNIAEDGTTASKDLSGQARILKLLINRFQLNSNIKNKNNSISNIKI
;
A
#
# COMPACT_ATOMS: atom_id res chain seq x y z
N MET A 1 -33.01 -18.49 70.98
CA MET A 1 -32.55 -19.42 72.03
C MET A 1 -31.93 -18.70 73.24
N ALA A 2 -31.01 -17.73 73.06
CA ALA A 2 -30.42 -16.98 74.19
C ALA A 2 -31.43 -16.22 75.09
N LEU A 3 -32.47 -15.63 74.51
CA LEU A 3 -33.51 -14.91 75.25
C LEU A 3 -34.25 -15.79 76.29
N ASN A 4 -34.50 -17.06 75.96
CA ASN A 4 -35.20 -17.98 76.86
C ASN A 4 -34.32 -18.43 78.04
N ALA A 5 -32.99 -18.42 77.85
CA ALA A 5 -32.02 -18.75 78.91
C ALA A 5 -31.87 -17.63 79.94
N GLU A 6 -31.99 -16.37 79.51
CA GLU A 6 -31.93 -15.17 80.37
C GLU A 6 -33.17 -15.06 81.27
N VAL A 7 -34.34 -15.46 80.76
CA VAL A 7 -35.61 -15.55 81.51
C VAL A 7 -35.56 -16.67 82.56
N GLU A 8 -35.06 -17.86 82.21
CA GLU A 8 -34.98 -18.99 83.15
C GLU A 8 -33.88 -18.82 84.21
N ALA A 9 -32.80 -18.09 83.87
CA ALA A 9 -31.76 -17.71 84.82
C ALA A 9 -32.25 -16.69 85.87
N SER A 10 -33.09 -15.72 85.48
CA SER A 10 -33.75 -14.81 86.43
C SER A 10 -34.75 -15.55 87.34
N ARG A 11 -35.38 -16.62 86.84
CA ARG A 11 -36.32 -17.45 87.60
C ARG A 11 -35.64 -18.39 88.61
N ALA A 12 -34.37 -18.74 88.39
CA ALA A 12 -33.59 -19.68 89.21
C ALA A 12 -32.74 -19.03 90.32
N GLY A 13 -32.77 -17.70 90.49
CA GLY A 13 -32.05 -16.99 91.56
C GLY A 13 -30.53 -17.19 91.53
N ASP A 14 -29.90 -17.48 92.68
CA ASP A 14 -28.44 -17.65 92.80
C ASP A 14 -27.88 -18.82 91.97
N SER A 15 -28.69 -19.87 91.71
CA SER A 15 -28.29 -21.00 90.87
C SER A 15 -28.31 -20.67 89.36
N GLY A 16 -28.98 -19.59 88.96
CA GLY A 16 -29.10 -19.13 87.57
C GLY A 16 -27.95 -18.26 87.07
N LYS A 17 -27.09 -17.74 87.96
CA LYS A 17 -25.99 -16.82 87.62
C LYS A 17 -24.99 -17.43 86.62
N GLY A 18 -24.67 -18.72 86.76
CA GLY A 18 -23.81 -19.43 85.81
C GLY A 18 -24.44 -19.60 84.43
N PHE A 19 -25.74 -19.88 84.36
CA PHE A 19 -26.49 -19.98 83.10
C PHE A 19 -26.61 -18.62 82.39
N ALA A 20 -26.77 -17.53 83.15
CA ALA A 20 -26.79 -16.18 82.58
C ALA A 20 -25.47 -15.82 81.87
N VAL A 21 -24.32 -16.12 82.48
CA VAL A 21 -23.00 -15.86 81.89
C VAL A 21 -22.79 -16.69 80.61
N VAL A 22 -23.19 -17.96 80.62
CA VAL A 22 -23.11 -18.82 79.41
C VAL A 22 -24.04 -18.30 78.31
N ALA A 23 -25.25 -17.85 78.64
CA ALA A 23 -26.18 -17.29 77.67
C ALA A 23 -25.65 -15.98 77.05
N GLU A 24 -25.04 -15.10 77.84
CA GLU A 24 -24.39 -13.88 77.37
C GLU A 24 -23.21 -14.19 76.46
N GLU A 25 -22.37 -15.16 76.81
CA GLU A 25 -21.23 -15.58 76.01
C GLU A 25 -21.66 -16.23 74.68
N VAL A 26 -22.71 -17.06 74.69
CA VAL A 26 -23.30 -17.62 73.46
C VAL A 26 -23.88 -16.51 72.58
N ARG A 27 -24.56 -15.50 73.15
CA ARG A 27 -25.06 -14.33 72.41
C ARG A 27 -23.90 -13.53 71.80
N ARG A 28 -22.82 -13.30 72.55
CA ARG A 28 -21.62 -12.60 72.08
C ARG A 28 -20.95 -13.36 70.93
N LEU A 29 -20.80 -14.67 71.05
CA LEU A 29 -20.23 -15.52 69.99
C LEU A 29 -21.12 -15.55 68.74
N ALA A 30 -22.43 -15.66 68.92
CA ALA A 30 -23.39 -15.62 67.82
C ALA A 30 -23.35 -14.27 67.07
N ASN A 31 -23.31 -13.15 67.79
CA ASN A 31 -23.18 -11.83 67.17
C ASN A 31 -21.86 -11.67 66.42
N LYS A 32 -20.74 -12.13 67.01
CA LYS A 32 -19.42 -12.11 66.35
C LYS A 32 -19.40 -13.00 65.10
N SER A 33 -20.05 -14.17 65.16
CA SER A 33 -20.18 -15.07 64.01
C SER A 33 -21.05 -14.46 62.91
N ALA A 34 -22.16 -13.80 63.25
CA ALA A 34 -23.00 -13.10 62.29
C ALA A 34 -22.27 -11.92 61.62
N GLU A 35 -21.48 -11.16 62.37
CA GLU A 35 -20.64 -10.09 61.82
C GLU A 35 -19.57 -10.63 60.87
N ALA A 36 -18.91 -11.74 61.24
CA ALA A 36 -17.92 -12.40 60.38
C ALA A 36 -18.56 -12.94 59.09
N ALA A 37 -19.72 -13.59 59.18
CA ALA A 37 -20.47 -14.06 58.02
C ALA A 37 -20.83 -12.90 57.08
N LYS A 38 -21.33 -11.78 57.62
CA LYS A 38 -21.63 -10.58 56.83
C LYS A 38 -20.40 -10.01 56.12
N LYS A 39 -19.24 -10.01 56.78
CA LYS A 39 -17.97 -9.58 56.14
C LYS A 39 -17.58 -10.52 55.00
N THR A 40 -17.75 -11.83 55.17
CA THR A 40 -17.53 -12.81 54.11
C THR A 40 -18.47 -12.58 52.93
N ASP A 41 -19.76 -12.33 53.17
CA ASP A 41 -20.73 -12.04 52.11
C ASP A 41 -20.31 -10.82 51.27
N ILE A 42 -19.89 -9.73 51.93
CA ILE A 42 -19.40 -8.52 51.24
C ILE A 42 -18.15 -8.83 50.40
N LEU A 43 -17.21 -9.62 50.93
CA LEU A 43 -16.01 -10.01 50.18
C LEU A 43 -16.35 -10.88 48.96
N ILE A 44 -17.34 -11.77 49.08
CA ILE A 44 -17.82 -12.60 47.97
C ILE A 44 -18.47 -11.71 46.90
N GLU A 45 -19.35 -10.79 47.29
CA GLU A 45 -20.03 -9.88 46.35
C GLU A 45 -19.02 -9.01 45.58
N ASN A 46 -18.01 -8.49 46.29
CA ASN A 46 -16.90 -7.75 45.68
C ASN A 46 -16.09 -8.62 44.72
N SER A 47 -15.81 -9.88 45.10
CA SER A 47 -15.07 -10.83 44.26
C SER A 47 -15.84 -11.16 42.98
N ILE A 48 -17.15 -11.39 43.08
CA ILE A 48 -18.03 -11.62 41.92
C ILE A 48 -18.01 -10.40 40.99
N THR A 49 -18.10 -9.19 41.55
CA THR A 49 -18.05 -7.95 40.77
C THR A 49 -16.70 -7.78 40.06
N ALA A 50 -15.59 -8.06 40.75
CA ALA A 50 -14.26 -8.00 40.18
C ALA A 50 -14.07 -9.02 39.05
N VAL A 51 -14.52 -10.26 39.24
CA VAL A 51 -14.50 -11.31 38.21
C VAL A 51 -15.32 -10.88 37.00
N ASN A 52 -16.54 -10.41 37.18
CA ASN A 52 -17.40 -9.94 36.08
C ASN A 52 -16.76 -8.79 35.29
N LYS A 53 -16.10 -7.85 35.97
CA LYS A 53 -15.35 -6.78 35.30
C LYS A 53 -14.14 -7.34 34.55
N GLY A 54 -13.41 -8.28 35.16
CA GLY A 54 -12.28 -8.97 34.55
C GLY A 54 -12.67 -9.69 33.26
N THR A 55 -13.77 -10.45 33.28
CA THR A 55 -14.31 -11.15 32.10
C THR A 55 -14.59 -10.18 30.96
N LYS A 56 -15.25 -9.04 31.23
CA LYS A 56 -15.51 -8.02 30.20
C LYS A 56 -14.23 -7.45 29.58
N VAL A 57 -13.18 -7.23 30.38
CA VAL A 57 -11.90 -6.75 29.87
C VAL A 57 -11.24 -7.79 28.97
N VAL A 58 -11.26 -9.06 29.39
CA VAL A 58 -10.72 -10.17 28.60
C VAL A 58 -11.49 -10.35 27.28
N ASP A 59 -12.82 -10.26 27.30
CA ASP A 59 -13.64 -10.34 26.09
C ASP A 59 -13.30 -9.22 25.09
N ASN A 60 -13.14 -7.99 25.58
CA ASN A 60 -12.73 -6.85 24.75
C ASN A 60 -11.32 -7.04 24.17
N ALA A 61 -10.39 -7.60 24.96
CA ALA A 61 -9.04 -7.92 24.50
C ALA A 61 -9.08 -9.01 23.42
N ALA A 62 -9.88 -10.06 23.61
CA ALA A 62 -10.07 -11.13 22.63
C ALA A 62 -10.63 -10.59 21.30
N GLN A 63 -11.64 -9.71 21.34
CA GLN A 63 -12.17 -9.05 20.15
C GLN A 63 -11.12 -8.18 19.43
N SER A 64 -10.31 -7.45 20.20
CA SER A 64 -9.25 -6.60 19.65
C SER A 64 -8.16 -7.43 18.98
N LEU A 65 -7.74 -8.53 19.61
CA LEU A 65 -6.80 -9.48 19.02
C LEU A 65 -7.38 -10.13 17.75
N GLY A 66 -8.67 -10.47 17.72
CA GLY A 66 -9.34 -10.96 16.51
C GLY A 66 -9.30 -9.96 15.35
N LYS A 67 -9.50 -8.67 15.64
CA LYS A 67 -9.36 -7.58 14.63
C LYS A 67 -7.93 -7.42 14.14
N ILE A 68 -6.93 -7.57 15.03
CA ILE A 68 -5.52 -7.53 14.67
C ILE A 68 -5.20 -8.66 13.69
N VAL A 69 -5.58 -9.90 14.01
CA VAL A 69 -5.37 -11.06 13.14
C VAL A 69 -6.00 -10.85 11.76
N ASN A 70 -7.22 -10.33 11.71
CA ASN A 70 -7.88 -10.03 10.43
C ASN A 70 -7.09 -8.97 9.62
N THR A 71 -6.69 -7.88 10.27
CA THR A 71 -5.90 -6.82 9.62
C THR A 71 -4.56 -7.36 9.12
N THR A 72 -3.87 -8.16 9.92
CA THR A 72 -2.60 -8.79 9.53
C THR A 72 -2.78 -9.68 8.30
N ASN A 73 -3.83 -10.50 8.24
CA ASN A 73 -4.13 -11.32 7.06
C ASN A 73 -4.38 -10.47 5.81
N ARG A 74 -5.10 -9.35 5.95
CA ARG A 74 -5.30 -8.40 4.84
C ARG A 74 -3.99 -7.79 4.36
N THR A 75 -3.10 -7.43 5.28
CA THR A 75 -1.75 -6.92 4.93
C THR A 75 -0.94 -7.96 4.17
N ILE A 76 -1.00 -9.23 4.57
CA ILE A 76 -0.32 -10.33 3.85
C ILE A 76 -0.82 -10.44 2.41
N LEU A 77 -2.15 -10.39 2.19
CA LEU A 77 -2.73 -10.42 0.85
C LEU A 77 -2.29 -9.23 -0.02
N LEU A 78 -2.22 -8.04 0.56
CA LEU A 78 -1.73 -6.85 -0.15
C LEU A 78 -0.25 -6.98 -0.53
N VAL A 79 0.59 -7.54 0.35
CA VAL A 79 2.00 -7.77 0.05
C VAL A 79 2.17 -8.79 -1.07
N ASP A 80 1.35 -9.85 -1.10
CA ASP A 80 1.34 -10.83 -2.18
C ASP A 80 0.93 -10.21 -3.53
N GLU A 81 -0.11 -9.37 -3.52
CA GLU A 81 -0.53 -8.61 -4.70
C GLU A 81 0.56 -7.64 -5.18
N MET A 82 1.24 -6.95 -4.26
CA MET A 82 2.37 -6.07 -4.57
C MET A 82 3.53 -6.84 -5.19
N ALA A 83 3.85 -8.03 -4.68
CA ALA A 83 4.90 -8.88 -5.22
C ALA A 83 4.59 -9.29 -6.66
N LYS A 84 3.35 -9.75 -6.91
CA LYS A 84 2.88 -10.09 -8.26
C LYS A 84 2.92 -8.90 -9.20
N SER A 85 2.42 -7.74 -8.79
CA SER A 85 2.45 -6.52 -9.60
C SER A 85 3.89 -6.07 -9.92
N SER A 86 4.82 -6.25 -8.98
CA SER A 86 6.24 -5.96 -9.19
C SER A 86 6.87 -6.87 -10.24
N GLU A 87 6.49 -8.15 -10.28
CA GLU A 87 6.95 -9.10 -11.30
C GLU A 87 6.39 -8.76 -12.69
N GLU A 88 5.12 -8.38 -12.77
CA GLU A 88 4.50 -7.87 -14.00
C GLU A 88 5.18 -6.59 -14.50
N GLN A 89 5.48 -5.65 -13.61
CA GLN A 89 6.21 -4.42 -13.94
C GLN A 89 7.63 -4.71 -14.42
N ALA A 90 8.36 -5.64 -13.79
CA ALA A 90 9.71 -6.02 -14.22
C ALA A 90 9.70 -6.62 -15.64
N SER A 91 8.68 -7.42 -15.96
CA SER A 91 8.47 -7.96 -17.30
C SER A 91 8.17 -6.84 -18.31
N ALA A 92 7.27 -5.91 -17.97
CA ALA A 92 6.96 -4.76 -18.82
C ALA A 92 8.17 -3.86 -19.09
N VAL A 93 9.02 -3.62 -18.09
CA VAL A 93 10.28 -2.87 -18.24
C VAL A 93 11.24 -3.57 -19.21
N THR A 94 11.30 -4.90 -19.16
CA THR A 94 12.12 -5.68 -20.09
C THR A 94 11.64 -5.56 -21.53
N GLU A 95 10.32 -5.53 -21.74
CA GLU A 95 9.71 -5.34 -23.05
C GLU A 95 9.94 -3.92 -23.58
N ILE A 96 9.74 -2.89 -22.74
CA ILE A 96 10.06 -1.49 -23.07
C ILE A 96 11.53 -1.35 -23.47
N THR A 97 12.43 -1.98 -22.73
CA THR A 97 13.87 -1.96 -23.03
C THR A 97 14.18 -2.58 -24.40
N HIS A 98 13.49 -3.66 -24.78
CA HIS A 98 13.59 -4.22 -26.12
C HIS A 98 13.06 -3.26 -27.18
N GLY A 99 11.90 -2.65 -26.97
CA GLY A 99 11.32 -1.66 -27.87
C GLY A 99 12.28 -0.48 -28.12
N ILE A 100 12.91 0.03 -27.07
CA ILE A 100 13.91 1.11 -27.17
C ILE A 100 15.13 0.67 -28.00
N LYS A 101 15.60 -0.57 -27.85
CA LYS A 101 16.71 -1.10 -28.67
C LYS A 101 16.34 -1.17 -30.16
N GLU A 102 15.12 -1.59 -30.49
CA GLU A 102 14.66 -1.62 -31.89
C GLU A 102 14.51 -0.20 -32.46
N ILE A 103 13.97 0.74 -31.69
CA ILE A 103 13.92 2.16 -32.08
C ILE A 103 15.34 2.69 -32.33
N SER A 104 16.29 2.38 -31.44
CA SER A 104 17.70 2.79 -31.60
C SER A 104 18.31 2.26 -32.90
N LYS A 105 18.04 1.00 -33.28
CA LYS A 105 18.48 0.43 -34.57
C LYS A 105 17.89 1.19 -35.75
N ILE A 106 16.60 1.54 -35.71
CA ILE A 106 15.94 2.31 -36.78
C ILE A 106 16.54 3.71 -36.89
N VAL A 107 16.78 4.38 -35.76
CA VAL A 107 17.42 5.71 -35.74
C VAL A 107 18.82 5.63 -36.37
N GLN A 108 19.64 4.62 -36.01
CA GLN A 108 20.96 4.44 -36.62
C GLN A 108 20.87 4.16 -38.12
N LYS A 109 19.90 3.35 -38.56
CA LYS A 109 19.64 3.11 -39.99
C LYS A 109 19.27 4.41 -40.70
N ASN A 110 18.43 5.26 -40.11
CA ASN A 110 18.05 6.54 -40.68
C ASN A 110 19.24 7.49 -40.83
N LEU A 111 20.18 7.47 -39.86
CA LEU A 111 21.43 8.24 -39.97
C LEU A 111 22.28 7.77 -41.15
N ASN A 112 22.46 6.45 -41.31
CA ASN A 112 23.22 5.90 -42.43
C ASN A 112 22.55 6.27 -43.79
N ILE A 113 21.23 6.17 -43.88
CA ILE A 113 20.48 6.58 -45.09
C ILE A 113 20.68 8.06 -45.39
N ALA A 114 20.67 8.93 -44.37
CA ALA A 114 20.90 10.36 -44.56
C ALA A 114 22.33 10.67 -45.02
N GLU A 115 23.32 9.92 -44.53
CA GLU A 115 24.71 10.02 -44.96
C GLU A 115 24.90 9.56 -46.41
N ASP A 116 24.32 8.41 -46.77
CA ASP A 116 24.30 7.90 -48.15
C ASP A 116 23.61 8.90 -49.10
N GLY A 117 22.47 9.47 -48.68
CA GLY A 117 21.73 10.47 -49.45
C GLY A 117 22.52 11.77 -49.65
N THR A 118 23.30 12.19 -48.64
CA THR A 118 24.20 13.34 -48.76
C THR A 118 25.32 13.06 -49.76
N THR A 119 25.89 11.86 -49.73
CA THR A 119 26.92 11.42 -50.69
C THR A 119 26.37 11.38 -52.12
N ALA A 120 25.21 10.74 -52.33
CA ALA A 120 24.54 10.70 -53.62
C ALA A 120 24.23 12.11 -54.15
N SER A 121 23.81 13.03 -53.27
CA SER A 121 23.56 14.43 -53.64
C SER A 121 24.83 15.16 -54.07
N LYS A 122 25.97 14.92 -53.40
CA LYS A 122 27.27 15.47 -53.80
C LYS A 122 27.72 14.92 -55.15
N ASP A 123 27.58 13.61 -55.37
CA ASP A 123 27.92 12.97 -56.64
C ASP A 123 27.08 13.52 -57.79
N LEU A 124 25.75 13.64 -57.58
CA LEU A 124 24.84 14.20 -58.56
C LEU A 124 25.16 15.66 -58.89
N SER A 125 25.49 16.48 -57.89
CA SER A 125 25.94 17.86 -58.08
C SER A 125 27.25 17.92 -58.88
N GLY A 126 28.19 17.01 -58.60
CA GLY A 126 29.43 16.84 -59.35
C GLY A 126 29.18 16.53 -60.83
N GLN A 127 28.31 15.55 -61.11
CA GLN A 127 27.94 15.15 -62.48
C GLN A 127 27.22 16.28 -63.22
N ALA A 128 26.28 16.98 -62.57
CA ALA A 128 25.60 18.13 -63.15
C ALA A 128 26.57 19.26 -63.54
N ARG A 129 27.60 19.51 -62.72
CA ARG A 129 28.66 20.47 -63.03
C ARG A 129 29.47 20.04 -64.26
N ILE A 130 29.84 18.76 -64.36
CA ILE A 130 30.54 18.21 -65.54
C ILE A 130 29.68 18.39 -66.80
N LEU A 131 28.40 18.04 -66.73
CA LEU A 131 27.47 18.19 -67.85
C LEU A 131 27.36 19.65 -68.31
N LYS A 132 27.28 20.61 -67.37
CA LYS A 132 27.28 22.05 -67.68
C LYS A 132 28.56 22.49 -68.41
N LEU A 133 29.73 21.99 -67.98
CA LEU A 133 31.01 22.28 -68.65
C LEU A 133 31.05 21.71 -70.08
N LEU A 134 30.52 20.50 -70.28
CA LEU A 134 30.42 19.88 -71.61
C LEU A 134 29.51 20.69 -72.53
N ILE A 135 28.33 21.11 -72.05
CA ILE A 135 27.40 21.96 -72.83
C ILE A 135 28.04 23.32 -73.17
N ASN A 136 28.73 23.97 -72.24
CA ASN A 136 29.42 25.24 -72.50
C ASN A 136 30.52 25.14 -73.58
N ARG A 137 31.10 23.96 -73.79
CA ARG A 137 32.08 23.72 -74.87
C ARG A 137 31.43 23.73 -76.25
N PHE A 138 30.15 23.40 -76.35
CA PHE A 138 29.38 23.53 -77.59
C PHE A 138 29.03 25.01 -77.80
N GLN A 139 29.97 25.78 -78.36
CA GLN A 139 29.67 27.10 -78.92
C GLN A 139 28.76 26.90 -80.15
N LEU A 140 27.46 27.11 -79.97
CA LEU A 140 26.55 27.35 -81.09
C LEU A 140 27.04 28.60 -81.81
N ASN A 141 27.59 28.42 -83.01
CA ASN A 141 27.99 29.49 -83.91
C ASN A 141 26.85 30.51 -84.04
N SER A 142 26.94 31.61 -83.29
CA SER A 142 26.16 32.83 -83.46
C SER A 142 26.56 33.61 -84.73
N ASN A 143 27.21 32.92 -85.69
CA ASN A 143 27.71 33.46 -86.94
C ASN A 143 26.78 33.27 -88.16
N ILE A 144 25.53 32.82 -87.96
CA ILE A 144 24.57 32.64 -89.08
C ILE A 144 23.81 33.94 -89.43
N LYS A 145 23.95 35.04 -88.68
CA LYS A 145 23.22 36.30 -88.98
C LYS A 145 23.90 37.28 -89.95
N ASN A 146 25.06 36.96 -90.52
CA ASN A 146 25.81 37.93 -91.34
C ASN A 146 25.97 37.61 -92.84
N LYS A 147 25.20 36.67 -93.41
CA LYS A 147 25.37 36.27 -94.83
C LYS A 147 24.15 36.44 -95.76
N ASN A 148 22.98 36.84 -95.25
CA ASN A 148 21.79 37.01 -96.12
C ASN A 148 21.55 38.44 -96.62
N ASN A 149 22.49 39.38 -96.38
CA ASN A 149 22.43 40.73 -96.93
C ASN A 149 22.97 40.84 -98.38
N SER A 150 23.03 39.74 -99.15
CA SER A 150 23.69 39.76 -100.47
C SER A 150 23.04 38.94 -101.58
N ILE A 151 21.85 38.33 -101.42
CA ILE A 151 21.33 37.40 -102.46
C ILE A 151 19.87 37.60 -102.92
N SER A 152 19.23 38.75 -102.71
CA SER A 152 17.91 38.98 -103.35
C SER A 152 17.71 40.33 -104.02
N ASN A 153 18.81 41.03 -104.31
CA ASN A 153 18.84 42.16 -105.25
C ASN A 153 18.71 41.74 -106.74
N ILE A 154 18.17 40.55 -107.03
CA ILE A 154 18.09 40.01 -108.40
C ILE A 154 16.81 39.17 -108.56
N LYS A 155 15.69 39.81 -108.89
CA LYS A 155 14.90 39.50 -110.10
C LYS A 155 13.68 40.42 -110.23
N ILE A 156 13.55 40.89 -111.46
CA ILE A 156 12.56 41.77 -112.10
C ILE A 156 11.13 41.29 -111.88
#